data_AF-A0A0A9ESK5-F1
#
_entry.id   AF-A0A0A9ESK5-F1
#
_cell.length_a   1.000
_cell.length_b   1.000
_cell.length_c   1.000
_cell.angle_alpha   90.00
_cell.angle_beta   90.00
_cell.angle_gamma   90.00
#
_symmetry.space_group_name_H-M   'P 1'
#
loop_
_entity.id
_entity.type
_entity.pdbx_description
1 polymer ?
#
loop_
_entity_poly.entity_id
_entity_poly.type
_entity_poly.pdbx_seq_one_letter_code
_entity_poly.pdbx_strand_id
1 'polypeptide(L)'
;MIRGLLVKDPQHRLGYKRGASEIKQHPFFEGVNWALIRCASPPDIPKPVELDCRPKQVPSTNGKVAPVTTQKGPDNYLEFEFF
;
A
#
# COMPACT_ATOMS: atom_id res chain seq x y z
N MET A 1 22.34 17.50 -0.14
CA MET A 1 21.44 16.45 0.39
C MET A 1 22.09 15.07 0.36
N ILE A 2 22.13 14.39 -0.79
CA ILE A 2 22.52 12.97 -0.90
C ILE A 2 23.88 12.67 -0.24
N ARG A 3 24.89 13.52 -0.48
CA ARG A 3 26.21 13.39 0.16
C ARG A 3 26.16 13.38 1.70
N GLY A 4 25.27 14.17 2.31
CA GLY A 4 25.13 14.24 3.77
C GLY A 4 24.42 13.02 4.36
N LEU A 5 23.52 12.39 3.60
CA LEU A 5 22.86 11.14 4.01
C LEU A 5 23.80 9.93 3.92
N LEU A 6 24.77 9.98 3.00
CA LEU A 6 25.73 8.90 2.73
C LEU A 6 27.06 9.05 3.47
N VAL A 7 27.12 9.87 4.52
CA VAL A 7 28.31 9.96 5.37
C VAL A 7 28.50 8.63 6.12
N LYS A 8 29.71 8.06 5.99
CA LYS A 8 30.08 6.77 6.59
C LYS A 8 29.95 6.81 8.10
N ASP A 9 30.50 7.85 8.73
CA ASP A 9 30.40 8.09 10.17
C ASP A 9 28.97 8.52 10.56
N PRO A 10 28.26 7.78 11.44
CA PRO A 10 26.93 8.12 11.90
C PRO A 10 26.83 9.49 12.59
N GLN A 11 27.85 9.93 13.33
CA GLN A 11 27.81 11.19 14.08
C GLN A 11 27.81 12.43 13.18
N HIS A 12 28.36 12.27 11.97
CA HIS A 12 28.44 13.31 10.95
C HIS A 12 27.36 13.17 9.87
N ARG A 13 26.49 12.15 9.97
CA ARG A 13 25.42 11.91 9.02
C ARG A 13 24.30 12.93 9.21
N LEU A 14 23.79 13.43 8.10
CA LEU A 14 22.63 14.33 8.11
C LEU A 14 21.44 13.63 8.79
N GLY A 15 20.85 14.30 9.77
CA GLY A 15 19.79 13.76 10.61
C GLY A 15 20.25 13.19 11.96
N TYR A 16 21.56 13.19 12.27
CA TYR A 16 22.04 12.70 13.56
C TYR A 16 21.62 13.58 14.75
N LYS A 17 21.71 14.92 14.65
CA LYS A 17 21.50 15.80 15.81
C LYS A 17 20.02 16.11 16.04
N ARG A 18 19.27 16.46 14.99
CA ARG A 18 17.84 16.85 15.08
C ARG A 18 16.90 15.94 14.29
N GLY A 19 17.35 14.74 13.92
CA GLY A 19 16.53 13.76 13.21
C GLY A 19 16.09 14.25 11.83
N ALA A 20 14.88 13.84 11.43
CA ALA A 20 14.30 14.19 10.15
C ALA A 20 14.12 15.71 9.93
N SER A 21 14.14 16.54 10.98
CA SER A 21 14.01 18.00 10.84
C SER A 21 15.16 18.61 10.04
N GLU A 22 16.38 18.08 10.16
CA GLU A 22 17.54 18.56 9.37
C GLU A 22 17.36 18.26 7.89
N ILE A 23 16.81 17.08 7.60
CA ILE A 23 16.53 16.62 6.26
C ILE A 23 15.46 17.54 5.64
N LYS A 24 14.36 17.80 6.37
CA LYS A 24 13.24 18.65 5.92
C LYS A 24 13.63 20.10 5.64
N GLN A 25 14.62 20.65 6.34
CA GLN A 25 15.09 22.04 6.21
C GLN A 25 16.11 22.24 5.07
N HIS A 26 16.59 21.17 4.46
CA HIS A 26 17.58 21.27 3.39
C HIS A 26 16.96 21.88 2.11
N PRO A 27 17.66 22.76 1.36
CA PRO A 27 17.12 23.44 0.17
C PRO A 27 16.52 22.54 -0.92
N PHE A 28 16.99 21.29 -1.00
CA PHE A 28 16.39 20.25 -1.86
C PHE A 28 14.87 20.07 -1.66
N PHE A 29 14.35 20.30 -0.46
CA PHE A 29 12.92 20.23 -0.15
C PHE A 29 12.30 21.61 0.07
N GLU A 30 12.89 22.65 -0.49
CA GLU A 30 12.29 23.98 -0.49
C GLU A 30 10.91 23.94 -1.17
N GLY A 31 9.93 24.62 -0.59
CA GLY A 31 8.55 24.64 -1.07
C GLY A 31 7.71 23.41 -0.68
N VAL A 32 8.27 22.40 -0.03
CA VAL A 32 7.50 21.22 0.42
C VAL A 32 6.69 21.55 1.67
N ASN A 33 5.36 21.42 1.59
CA ASN A 33 4.48 21.48 2.75
C ASN A 33 4.41 20.11 3.46
N TRP A 34 5.28 19.90 4.45
CA TRP A 34 5.38 18.65 5.20
C TRP A 34 4.14 18.30 6.02
N ALA A 35 3.33 19.28 6.42
CA ALA A 35 2.10 19.03 7.18
C ALA A 35 1.00 18.40 6.30
N LEU A 36 1.01 18.70 5.00
CA LEU A 36 -0.01 18.26 4.05
C LEU A 36 0.51 17.27 3.00
N ILE A 37 1.75 16.77 3.13
CA ILE A 37 2.39 15.96 2.10
C ILE A 37 1.59 14.70 1.71
N ARG A 38 0.82 14.14 2.65
CA ARG A 38 -0.04 12.97 2.42
C ARG A 38 -1.29 13.28 1.60
N CYS A 39 -1.69 14.54 1.55
CA CYS A 39 -2.83 15.03 0.78
C CYS A 39 -2.40 15.58 -0.59
N ALA A 40 -1.10 15.69 -0.85
CA ALA A 40 -0.60 16.13 -2.14
C ALA A 40 -0.90 15.07 -3.21
N SER A 41 -1.25 15.52 -4.41
CA SER A 41 -1.39 14.61 -5.55
C SER A 41 -0.03 13.97 -5.85
N PRO A 42 0.07 12.63 -5.94
CA PRO A 42 1.33 11.98 -6.27
C PRO A 42 1.76 12.38 -7.68
N PRO A 43 3.08 12.53 -7.92
CA PRO A 43 3.59 12.95 -9.23
C PRO A 43 3.27 11.93 -10.32
N ASP A 44 3.32 10.64 -9.98
CA ASP A 44 3.01 9.54 -10.89
C ASP A 44 1.93 8.65 -10.29
N ILE A 45 0.83 8.47 -11.02
CA ILE A 45 -0.24 7.53 -10.67
C ILE A 45 -0.09 6.32 -11.59
N PRO A 46 0.25 5.13 -11.05
CA PRO A 46 0.38 3.94 -11.87
C PRO A 46 -0.98 3.59 -12.50
N LYS A 47 -0.93 3.12 -13.75
CA LYS A 47 -2.13 2.64 -14.44
C LYS A 47 -2.69 1.40 -13.71
N PRO A 48 -4.02 1.26 -13.60
CA PRO A 48 -4.62 0.04 -13.11
C PRO A 48 -4.08 -1.17 -13.89
N VAL A 49 -3.64 -2.19 -13.17
CA VAL A 49 -3.29 -3.48 -13.78
C VAL A 49 -4.61 -4.14 -14.16
N GLU A 50 -4.86 -4.31 -15.45
CA GLU A 50 -5.95 -5.17 -15.92
C GLU A 50 -5.56 -6.62 -15.59
N LEU A 51 -5.88 -7.02 -14.36
CA LEU A 51 -5.91 -8.43 -14.02
C LEU A 51 -7.07 -9.01 -14.81
N ASP A 52 -6.76 -9.68 -15.91
CA ASP A 52 -7.69 -10.59 -16.57
C ASP A 52 -8.09 -11.69 -15.58
N CYS A 53 -9.02 -11.38 -14.69
CA CYS A 53 -9.88 -12.36 -14.06
C CYS A 53 -10.75 -12.90 -15.18
N ARG A 54 -10.20 -13.79 -16.02
CA ARG A 54 -11.02 -14.64 -16.88
C ARG A 54 -11.85 -15.51 -15.93
N PRO A 55 -13.18 -15.33 -15.82
CA PRO A 55 -13.98 -16.35 -15.20
C PRO A 55 -13.75 -17.62 -16.01
N LYS A 56 -13.14 -18.64 -15.41
CA LYS A 56 -13.13 -19.98 -16.00
C LYS A 56 -14.61 -20.35 -16.15
N GLN A 57 -15.08 -20.39 -17.40
CA GLN A 57 -16.44 -20.79 -17.75
C GLN A 57 -16.70 -22.16 -17.10
N VAL A 58 -17.69 -22.22 -16.22
CA VAL A 58 -18.26 -23.49 -15.78
C VAL A 58 -19.11 -24.04 -16.93
N PRO A 59 -18.87 -25.26 -17.43
CA PRO A 59 -19.75 -25.85 -18.42
C PRO A 59 -21.10 -26.13 -17.77
N SER A 60 -22.11 -25.38 -18.19
CA SER A 60 -23.51 -25.57 -17.80
C SER A 60 -24.07 -26.79 -18.52
N THR A 61 -24.32 -27.88 -17.80
CA THR A 61 -25.17 -28.99 -18.25
C THR A 61 -26.51 -28.92 -17.54
N ASN A 62 -27.55 -28.59 -18.30
CA ASN A 62 -28.94 -28.51 -17.86
C ASN A 62 -29.49 -29.88 -17.41
N GLY A 63 -30.03 -29.94 -16.19
CA GLY A 63 -30.84 -31.04 -15.69
C GLY A 63 -31.78 -30.52 -14.60
N LYS A 64 -33.09 -30.67 -14.83
CA LYS A 64 -34.19 -30.19 -13.98
C LYS A 64 -34.27 -30.96 -12.65
N VAL A 65 -34.77 -30.32 -11.58
CA VAL A 65 -35.78 -30.76 -10.56
C VAL A 65 -35.53 -30.04 -9.21
N ALA A 66 -36.62 -29.63 -8.54
CA ALA A 66 -36.72 -28.73 -7.37
C ALA A 66 -36.50 -29.42 -5.98
N PRO A 67 -36.95 -28.86 -4.83
CA PRO A 67 -36.19 -28.04 -3.87
C PRO A 67 -35.98 -28.72 -2.49
N VAL A 68 -34.82 -28.60 -1.82
CA VAL A 68 -34.61 -29.06 -0.42
C VAL A 68 -33.57 -28.23 0.37
N THR A 69 -34.08 -27.61 1.45
CA THR A 69 -33.58 -27.37 2.82
C THR A 69 -32.12 -27.68 3.25
N THR A 70 -31.48 -26.66 3.86
CA THR A 70 -30.55 -26.59 5.02
C THR A 70 -29.27 -27.44 5.09
N GLN A 71 -28.22 -26.80 5.66
CA GLN A 71 -26.96 -27.28 6.29
C GLN A 71 -25.68 -27.02 5.46
N LYS A 72 -24.50 -26.59 5.95
CA LYS A 72 -23.96 -26.27 7.30
C LYS A 72 -22.46 -25.90 7.17
N GLY A 73 -22.07 -24.68 7.57
CA GLY A 73 -20.76 -24.24 8.15
C GLY A 73 -19.51 -24.06 7.25
N PRO A 74 -18.41 -23.48 7.77
CA PRO A 74 -18.32 -22.45 8.83
C PRO A 74 -17.56 -21.18 8.35
N ASP A 75 -17.97 -20.05 8.90
CA ASP A 75 -17.54 -18.69 8.52
C ASP A 75 -16.22 -18.30 9.20
N ASN A 76 -15.28 -19.25 9.33
CA ASN A 76 -14.08 -19.14 10.16
C ASN A 76 -12.88 -18.42 9.52
N TYR A 77 -13.12 -17.50 8.59
CA TYR A 77 -12.02 -16.81 7.86
C TYR A 77 -11.97 -15.30 8.07
N LEU A 78 -12.79 -14.74 8.98
CA LEU A 78 -12.81 -13.29 9.21
C LEU A 78 -12.22 -12.86 10.57
N GLU A 79 -11.69 -13.78 11.38
CA GLU A 79 -11.17 -13.46 12.72
C GLU A 79 -9.63 -13.28 12.78
N PHE A 80 -8.88 -13.62 11.73
CA PHE A 80 -7.40 -13.66 11.78
C PHE A 80 -6.67 -12.58 10.96
N GLU A 81 -7.25 -11.40 10.74
CA GLU A 81 -6.54 -10.33 10.02
C GLU A 81 -6.59 -8.98 10.74
N PHE A 82 -6.32 -8.94 12.05
CA PHE A 82 -5.91 -7.73 12.76
C PHE A 82 -4.99 -8.08 13.95
N PHE A 83 -3.70 -8.30 13.67
CA PHE A 83 -2.61 -8.11 14.63
C PHE A 83 -1.91 -6.79 14.33
#